data_AF-A0A5E4BCT2-F1
#
_entry.id   AF-A0A5E4BCT2-F1
#
_cell.length_a   1.000
_cell.length_b   1.000
_cell.length_c   1.000
_cell.angle_alpha   90.00
_cell.angle_beta   90.00
_cell.angle_gamma   90.00
#
_symmetry.space_group_name_H-M   'P 1'
#
loop_
_entity.id
_entity.type
_entity.pdbx_description
1 polymer ?
#
loop_
_entity_poly.entity_id
_entity_poly.type
_entity_poly.pdbx_seq_one_letter_code
_entity_poly.pdbx_strand_id
1 'polypeptide(L)'
;MGVDIRHNKDRKVRRKEPKSQDIYLRLLVKLYRFLARRTNSTFNQVVLKRLFMSRTNRPPLSLSRMAASSGCPALNLSQNQVSVASWPSVLALLSPRHGRGCGGLVGLSELSSFTWEVRYGQVSPFGGRSHPGPWDARSGGWDLNTRTTFRMPLKIRKMKLPGRENKTAVVVGTITDDVRVQEVPKLKVCALRVTSRARTRILKAGGKILTFDQLALDSPKGRGTVLLSGPRKGREVYRHFGKAPGTPHSHTKPYVRSKGRKFERARGRRASRGYKN
;
A
#
# COMPACT_ATOMS: atom_id res chain seq x y z
N MET A 1 18.00 38.98 -35.00
CA MET A 1 18.12 37.51 -35.08
C MET A 1 17.05 36.89 -34.19
N GLY A 2 16.06 36.19 -34.77
CA GLY A 2 15.07 35.44 -33.99
C GLY A 2 15.65 34.08 -33.57
N VAL A 3 15.51 33.70 -32.30
CA VAL A 3 15.95 32.38 -31.82
C VAL A 3 14.79 31.40 -31.95
N ASP A 4 14.96 30.35 -32.75
CA ASP A 4 13.96 29.28 -32.92
C ASP A 4 13.95 28.35 -31.70
N ILE A 5 13.15 28.73 -30.69
CA ILE A 5 12.97 27.96 -29.45
C ILE A 5 11.54 27.43 -29.38
N ARG A 6 11.41 26.18 -28.92
CA ARG A 6 10.11 25.55 -28.65
C ARG A 6 9.53 26.01 -27.31
N HIS A 7 8.62 26.98 -27.34
CA HIS A 7 7.98 27.57 -26.16
C HIS A 7 6.72 26.82 -25.64
N ASN A 8 6.36 25.69 -26.26
CA ASN A 8 5.10 25.00 -25.98
C ASN A 8 5.01 24.35 -24.58
N LYS A 9 6.13 24.18 -23.88
CA LYS A 9 6.21 23.49 -22.57
C LYS A 9 6.67 24.38 -21.42
N ASP A 10 6.84 25.68 -21.66
CA ASP A 10 7.34 26.61 -20.64
C ASP A 10 6.36 26.75 -19.46
N ARG A 11 5.06 26.73 -19.76
CA ARG A 11 4.01 26.80 -18.74
C ARG A 11 3.85 25.49 -18.00
N LYS A 12 4.37 25.44 -16.77
CA LYS A 12 4.19 24.31 -15.85
C LYS A 12 2.76 24.25 -15.29
N VAL A 13 2.02 23.19 -15.63
CA VAL A 13 0.65 22.95 -15.11
C VAL A 13 0.70 22.41 -13.69
N ARG A 14 0.67 23.32 -12.71
CA ARG A 14 0.63 22.99 -11.28
C ARG A 14 -0.14 24.03 -10.49
N ARG A 15 -0.75 23.62 -9.39
CA ARG A 15 -1.43 24.55 -8.47
C ARG A 15 -0.41 25.23 -7.57
N LYS A 16 -0.49 26.56 -7.48
CA LYS A 16 0.32 27.40 -6.58
C LYS A 16 -0.41 27.76 -5.29
N GLU A 17 -1.74 27.59 -5.27
CA GLU A 17 -2.62 27.93 -4.15
C GLU A 17 -3.87 27.03 -4.16
N PRO A 18 -4.61 26.93 -3.04
CA PRO A 18 -5.88 26.20 -3.04
C PRO A 18 -6.94 27.01 -3.78
N LYS A 19 -7.75 26.35 -4.63
CA LYS A 19 -8.91 26.97 -5.29
C LYS A 19 -10.05 27.33 -4.32
N SER A 20 -10.04 26.81 -3.09
CA SER A 20 -11.11 27.00 -2.12
C SER A 20 -10.98 28.37 -1.44
N GLN A 21 -12.13 29.00 -1.14
CA GLN A 21 -12.21 30.26 -0.40
C GLN A 21 -12.25 30.07 1.12
N ASP A 22 -12.20 28.82 1.62
CA ASP A 22 -12.18 28.52 3.06
C ASP A 22 -11.00 29.20 3.76
N ILE A 23 -11.32 30.04 4.74
CA ILE A 23 -10.37 30.85 5.51
C ILE A 23 -9.40 29.95 6.29
N TYR A 24 -9.91 28.89 6.94
CA TYR A 24 -9.09 27.99 7.77
C TYR A 24 -8.06 27.25 6.91
N LEU A 25 -8.46 26.80 5.73
CA LEU A 25 -7.55 26.15 4.79
C LEU A 25 -6.46 27.11 4.31
N ARG A 26 -6.79 28.40 4.10
CA ARG A 26 -5.81 29.43 3.72
C ARG A 26 -4.83 29.74 4.85
N LEU A 27 -5.29 29.80 6.09
CA LEU A 27 -4.42 29.98 7.26
C LEU A 27 -3.44 28.82 7.41
N LEU A 28 -3.92 27.57 7.28
CA LEU A 28 -3.05 26.38 7.28
C LEU A 28 -2.02 26.42 6.13
N VAL A 29 -2.44 26.86 4.94
CA VAL A 29 -1.52 27.03 3.81
C VAL A 29 -0.45 28.08 4.12
N LYS A 30 -0.80 29.22 4.72
CA LYS A 30 0.17 30.26 5.10
C LYS A 30 1.21 29.69 6.08
N LEU A 31 0.76 28.96 7.10
CA LEU A 31 1.62 28.28 8.06
C LEU A 31 2.57 27.29 7.37
N TYR A 32 2.06 26.36 6.57
CA TYR A 32 2.90 25.36 5.91
C TYR A 32 3.77 25.93 4.79
N ARG A 33 3.42 27.09 4.23
CA ARG A 33 4.27 27.83 3.28
C ARG A 33 5.45 28.48 4.00
N PHE A 34 5.24 29.01 5.20
CA PHE A 34 6.30 29.48 6.06
C PHE A 34 7.24 28.32 6.47
N LEU A 35 6.68 27.23 6.99
CA LEU A 35 7.46 26.05 7.37
C LEU A 35 8.24 25.46 6.20
N ALA A 36 7.61 25.23 5.04
CA ALA A 36 8.29 24.62 3.90
C ALA A 36 9.43 25.48 3.33
N ARG A 37 9.39 26.81 3.54
CA ARG A 37 10.46 27.72 3.12
C ARG A 37 11.59 27.80 4.15
N ARG A 38 11.27 27.81 5.45
CA ARG A 38 12.25 27.97 6.55
C ARG A 38 12.82 26.67 7.06
N THR A 39 12.09 25.56 6.90
CA THR A 39 12.54 24.22 7.28
C THR A 39 12.83 23.44 6.00
N ASN A 40 14.06 22.95 5.85
CA ASN A 40 14.53 22.12 4.74
C ASN A 40 13.90 20.70 4.72
N SER A 41 12.74 20.51 5.34
CA SER A 41 12.05 19.23 5.41
C SER A 41 11.19 18.98 4.17
N THR A 42 11.44 17.85 3.50
CA THR A 42 10.62 17.39 2.37
C THR A 42 9.18 17.08 2.78
N PHE A 43 8.94 16.72 4.05
CA PHE A 43 7.60 16.47 4.59
C PHE A 43 6.69 17.71 4.43
N ASN A 44 7.17 18.88 4.85
CA ASN A 44 6.41 20.12 4.80
C ASN A 44 6.08 20.55 3.36
N GLN A 45 7.03 20.36 2.44
CA GLN A 45 6.80 20.59 1.01
C GLN A 45 5.70 19.68 0.46
N VAL A 46 5.67 18.42 0.88
CA VAL A 46 4.63 17.47 0.44
C VAL A 46 3.27 17.80 1.06
N VAL A 47 3.21 18.18 2.34
CA VAL A 47 1.96 18.61 3.00
C VAL A 47 1.39 19.84 2.31
N LEU A 48 2.21 20.86 2.06
CA LEU A 48 1.81 22.08 1.34
C LEU A 48 1.24 21.76 -0.05
N LYS A 49 1.94 20.93 -0.83
CA LYS A 49 1.47 20.48 -2.15
C LYS A 49 0.12 19.74 -2.05
N ARG A 50 -0.11 18.99 -0.97
CA ARG A 50 -1.37 18.26 -0.74
C ARG A 50 -2.51 19.18 -0.28
N LEU A 51 -2.23 20.25 0.45
CA LEU A 51 -3.25 21.25 0.80
C LEU A 51 -3.83 21.94 -0.46
N PHE A 52 -3.01 22.14 -1.50
CA PHE A 52 -3.45 22.69 -2.79
C PHE A 52 -4.29 21.72 -3.65
N MET A 53 -4.29 20.42 -3.33
CA MET A 53 -4.98 19.42 -4.12
C MET A 53 -6.50 19.59 -4.07
N SER A 54 -7.17 19.25 -5.18
CA SER A 54 -8.63 19.14 -5.22
C SER A 54 -9.13 18.00 -4.30
N ARG A 55 -10.41 18.04 -3.95
CA ARG A 55 -11.08 16.96 -3.20
C ARG A 55 -10.97 15.60 -3.91
N THR A 56 -10.98 15.59 -5.25
CA THR A 56 -10.77 14.36 -6.03
C THR A 56 -9.40 13.73 -5.82
N ASN A 57 -8.37 14.56 -5.59
CA ASN A 57 -7.00 14.13 -5.37
C ASN A 57 -6.66 13.93 -3.87
N ARG A 58 -7.60 14.27 -2.98
CA ARG A 58 -7.61 14.01 -1.52
C ARG A 58 -8.73 13.02 -1.15
N PRO A 59 -8.66 11.75 -1.60
CA PRO A 59 -9.67 10.75 -1.25
C PRO A 59 -9.70 10.48 0.27
N PRO A 60 -10.88 10.10 0.81
CA PRO A 60 -10.99 9.73 2.21
C PRO A 60 -10.15 8.48 2.52
N LEU A 61 -9.69 8.38 3.77
CA LEU A 61 -8.97 7.22 4.29
C LEU A 61 -9.78 6.56 5.40
N SER A 62 -10.05 5.26 5.28
CA SER A 62 -10.81 4.50 6.27
C SER A 62 -9.96 4.10 7.47
N LEU A 63 -10.59 3.98 8.65
CA LEU A 63 -9.95 3.46 9.86
C LEU A 63 -9.26 2.12 9.62
N SER A 64 -9.91 1.18 8.92
CA SER A 64 -9.33 -0.13 8.56
C SER A 64 -7.98 -0.06 7.84
N ARG A 65 -7.76 0.99 7.04
CA ARG A 65 -6.50 1.17 6.29
C ARG A 65 -5.41 1.77 7.17
N MET A 66 -5.77 2.40 8.28
CA MET A 66 -4.84 2.95 9.28
C MET A 66 -4.57 1.95 10.41
N ALA A 67 -5.61 1.27 10.89
CA ALA A 67 -5.66 0.38 12.05
C ALA A 67 -4.91 -0.95 11.88
N ALA A 68 -4.24 -1.19 10.74
CA ALA A 68 -3.48 -2.42 10.51
C ALA A 68 -2.13 -2.45 11.28
N SER A 69 -2.05 -1.79 12.43
CA SER A 69 -0.89 -1.70 13.32
C SER A 69 -1.31 -2.09 14.75
N SER A 70 -1.60 -3.36 14.93
CA SER A 70 -1.55 -4.06 16.22
C SER A 70 -1.46 -5.54 15.91
N GLY A 71 -0.25 -6.10 15.99
CA GLY A 71 0.00 -7.53 15.74
C GLY A 71 0.91 -7.83 14.55
N CYS A 72 2.12 -7.27 14.52
CA CYS A 72 3.28 -7.99 14.04
C CYS A 72 4.46 -7.59 14.94
N PRO A 73 4.55 -8.09 16.19
CA PRO A 73 5.86 -8.25 16.77
C PRO A 73 6.64 -9.13 15.79
N ALA A 74 7.75 -8.59 15.28
CA ALA A 74 8.82 -9.46 14.83
C ALA A 74 9.08 -10.46 15.96
N LEU A 75 9.23 -11.74 15.62
CA LEU A 75 9.63 -12.83 16.50
C LEU A 75 10.43 -12.33 17.72
N ASN A 76 9.72 -12.10 18.83
CA ASN A 76 10.34 -12.14 20.15
C ASN A 76 10.09 -13.57 20.62
N LEU A 77 10.91 -14.48 20.09
CA LEU A 77 11.21 -15.68 20.85
C LEU A 77 11.80 -15.17 22.16
N SER A 78 11.11 -15.47 23.25
CA SER A 78 11.56 -15.26 24.61
C SER A 78 12.97 -15.83 24.77
N GLN A 79 13.98 -14.97 24.78
CA GLN A 79 15.16 -15.20 25.62
C GLN A 79 14.88 -14.51 26.95
N ASN A 80 13.88 -15.01 27.66
CA ASN A 80 13.97 -14.98 29.11
C ASN A 80 14.95 -16.09 29.45
N GLN A 81 16.09 -15.66 29.98
CA GLN A 81 17.00 -16.48 30.75
C GLN A 81 16.18 -17.36 31.70
N VAL A 82 16.19 -18.68 31.47
CA VAL A 82 16.00 -19.61 32.58
C VAL A 82 17.39 -19.76 33.18
N SER A 83 17.54 -19.07 34.30
CA SER A 83 18.63 -19.23 35.24
C SER A 83 18.87 -20.70 35.52
N VAL A 84 20.14 -21.04 35.46
CA VAL A 84 20.72 -22.29 35.93
C VAL A 84 20.28 -22.51 37.37
N ALA A 85 19.40 -23.47 37.59
CA ALA A 85 19.15 -24.02 38.92
C ALA A 85 19.18 -25.53 38.75
N SER A 86 20.31 -26.08 39.17
CA SER A 86 20.53 -27.46 39.62
C SER A 86 19.25 -28.18 40.02
N TRP A 87 19.10 -29.47 39.71
CA TRP A 87 18.59 -30.48 40.65
C TRP A 87 19.40 -31.78 40.44
N PRO A 88 19.69 -32.50 41.52
CA PRO A 88 20.68 -33.56 41.53
C PRO A 88 20.10 -34.92 41.10
N SER A 89 21.02 -35.77 40.64
CA SER A 89 20.88 -37.22 40.52
C SER A 89 20.29 -37.86 41.77
N VAL A 90 19.27 -38.71 41.59
CA VAL A 90 19.10 -39.91 42.43
C VAL A 90 18.65 -41.08 41.54
N LEU A 91 19.50 -42.09 41.55
CA LEU A 91 19.40 -43.40 40.96
C LEU A 91 19.03 -44.38 42.09
N ALA A 92 17.93 -45.13 42.00
CA ALA A 92 17.66 -46.39 42.72
C ALA A 92 16.22 -46.86 42.39
N LEU A 93 16.03 -47.92 41.59
CA LEU A 93 15.95 -49.34 41.98
C LEU A 93 14.64 -49.73 42.69
N LEU A 94 13.76 -50.48 41.99
CA LEU A 94 13.39 -51.88 42.29
C LEU A 94 12.18 -52.34 41.42
N SER A 95 12.38 -53.43 40.67
CA SER A 95 11.34 -54.29 40.05
C SER A 95 10.85 -55.36 41.07
N PRO A 96 10.09 -56.43 40.73
CA PRO A 96 8.93 -56.67 39.82
C PRO A 96 7.77 -57.48 40.50
N ARG A 97 6.59 -57.67 39.85
CA ARG A 97 5.87 -58.99 39.78
C ARG A 97 4.51 -58.96 39.02
N HIS A 98 4.40 -59.88 38.03
CA HIS A 98 3.24 -60.67 37.54
C HIS A 98 2.00 -59.91 36.99
N GLY A 99 1.32 -60.26 35.88
CA GLY A 99 1.32 -61.40 34.95
C GLY A 99 -0.02 -61.40 34.17
N ARG A 100 -0.07 -62.13 33.03
CA ARG A 100 -1.17 -62.32 32.04
C ARG A 100 -1.22 -61.25 30.93
N GLY A 101 -1.26 -61.54 29.64
CA GLY A 101 -1.41 -62.79 28.87
C GLY A 101 -2.17 -62.49 27.57
N CYS A 102 -1.84 -63.20 26.48
CA CYS A 102 -2.43 -63.19 25.11
C CYS A 102 -1.97 -62.03 24.20
N GLY A 103 -1.42 -62.20 23.00
CA GLY A 103 -1.16 -63.36 22.14
C GLY A 103 -1.16 -62.89 20.66
N GLY A 104 -0.16 -63.32 19.86
CA GLY A 104 -0.09 -63.23 18.39
C GLY A 104 0.83 -62.11 17.84
N LEU A 105 2.10 -62.35 17.45
CA LEU A 105 2.62 -62.98 16.21
C LEU A 105 2.08 -62.26 14.95
N VAL A 106 2.85 -61.71 14.00
CA VAL A 106 4.19 -61.98 13.41
C VAL A 106 4.59 -60.69 12.64
N GLY A 107 5.85 -60.21 12.69
CA GLY A 107 6.94 -60.56 11.76
C GLY A 107 7.17 -59.42 10.75
N LEU A 108 8.28 -58.67 10.85
CA LEU A 108 9.47 -58.71 9.94
C LEU A 108 9.12 -58.27 8.50
N SER A 109 9.77 -57.35 7.81
CA SER A 109 11.18 -56.97 7.66
C SER A 109 11.17 -55.85 6.58
N GLU A 110 11.88 -54.73 6.74
CA GLU A 110 13.18 -54.46 6.07
C GLU A 110 13.07 -54.03 4.60
N LEU A 111 14.04 -53.19 4.16
CA LEU A 111 14.29 -52.68 2.80
C LEU A 111 13.45 -51.45 2.38
N SER A 112 13.95 -50.46 1.64
CA SER A 112 15.30 -50.03 1.28
C SER A 112 15.13 -48.67 0.59
N SER A 113 16.18 -47.87 0.64
CA SER A 113 16.35 -46.60 -0.06
C SER A 113 16.20 -46.77 -1.58
N PHE A 114 15.46 -45.89 -2.25
CA PHE A 114 15.56 -45.73 -3.70
C PHE A 114 15.48 -44.25 -4.09
N THR A 115 16.66 -43.65 -4.25
CA THR A 115 16.90 -42.38 -4.95
C THR A 115 16.77 -42.61 -6.45
N TRP A 116 15.99 -41.78 -7.14
CA TRP A 116 15.96 -41.73 -8.60
C TRP A 116 16.70 -40.49 -9.11
N GLU A 117 17.78 -40.76 -9.86
CA GLU A 117 18.49 -39.84 -10.75
C GLU A 117 18.31 -40.37 -12.18
N VAL A 118 17.77 -39.56 -13.10
CA VAL A 118 17.86 -39.83 -14.54
C VAL A 118 18.21 -38.54 -15.28
N ARG A 119 19.25 -38.70 -16.09
CA ARG A 119 19.96 -37.74 -16.92
C ARG A 119 19.28 -37.46 -18.26
N TYR A 120 19.55 -36.24 -18.75
CA TYR A 120 19.76 -35.75 -20.12
C TYR A 120 18.75 -36.07 -21.24
N GLY A 121 18.28 -34.98 -21.87
CA GLY A 121 17.82 -34.94 -23.26
C GLY A 121 18.06 -33.55 -23.86
N GLN A 122 19.17 -33.40 -24.59
CA GLN A 122 19.45 -32.26 -25.49
C GLN A 122 18.55 -32.36 -26.73
N VAL A 123 17.88 -31.26 -27.12
CA VAL A 123 17.53 -31.01 -28.53
C VAL A 123 17.53 -29.50 -28.82
N SER A 124 18.35 -29.12 -29.80
CA SER A 124 18.29 -27.94 -30.69
C SER A 124 18.98 -28.42 -31.99
N PRO A 125 18.74 -27.89 -33.20
CA PRO A 125 18.41 -26.48 -33.50
C PRO A 125 17.42 -26.28 -34.70
N PHE A 126 17.08 -25.01 -34.98
CA PHE A 126 16.90 -24.35 -36.29
C PHE A 126 15.70 -23.40 -36.37
N GLY A 127 16.00 -22.16 -36.79
CA GLY A 127 15.10 -21.36 -37.64
C GLY A 127 14.57 -20.04 -37.07
N GLY A 128 15.07 -18.91 -37.59
CA GLY A 128 14.23 -17.72 -37.78
C GLY A 128 14.54 -16.47 -36.94
N ARG A 129 15.55 -15.70 -37.37
CA ARG A 129 15.76 -14.31 -36.97
C ARG A 129 14.62 -13.41 -37.48
N SER A 130 14.15 -12.50 -36.65
CA SER A 130 13.72 -11.16 -37.08
C SER A 130 14.04 -10.14 -35.99
N HIS A 131 15.10 -9.36 -36.23
CA HIS A 131 15.47 -8.20 -35.44
C HIS A 131 14.55 -7.03 -35.79
N PRO A 132 13.98 -6.28 -34.83
CA PRO A 132 13.57 -4.90 -35.09
C PRO A 132 14.81 -4.00 -35.09
N GLY A 133 14.97 -3.23 -36.16
CA GLY A 133 16.15 -2.42 -36.49
C GLY A 133 16.50 -1.29 -35.52
N PRO A 134 17.64 -0.62 -35.77
CA PRO A 134 18.27 0.32 -34.86
C PRO A 134 17.52 1.65 -34.87
N TRP A 135 17.03 2.06 -33.71
CA TRP A 135 16.58 3.44 -33.50
C TRP A 135 17.79 4.34 -33.31
N ASP A 136 17.85 5.38 -34.14
CA ASP A 136 18.83 6.45 -34.16
C ASP A 136 19.24 6.97 -32.77
N ALA A 137 20.52 6.80 -32.48
CA ALA A 137 21.23 7.56 -31.47
C ALA A 137 21.56 8.95 -32.05
N ARG A 138 20.73 9.95 -31.74
CA ARG A 138 21.16 11.37 -31.74
C ARG A 138 21.01 11.95 -30.34
N SER A 139 22.13 11.93 -29.63
CA SER A 139 22.71 13.08 -28.92
C SER A 139 21.72 14.15 -28.46
N GLY A 140 21.08 13.88 -27.33
CA GLY A 140 20.55 14.90 -26.43
C GLY A 140 21.03 14.55 -25.02
N GLY A 141 22.00 15.31 -24.51
CA GLY A 141 22.52 15.16 -23.16
C GLY A 141 21.38 15.07 -22.16
N TRP A 142 21.23 13.90 -21.56
CA TRP A 142 20.28 13.69 -20.48
C TRP A 142 20.85 14.33 -19.24
N ASP A 143 20.59 15.62 -19.09
CA ASP A 143 20.86 16.38 -17.89
C ASP A 143 20.21 15.67 -16.69
N LEU A 144 21.05 15.00 -15.89
CA LEU A 144 20.68 14.06 -14.85
C LEU A 144 20.03 14.73 -13.62
N ASN A 145 19.75 16.04 -13.66
CA ASN A 145 19.33 16.79 -12.47
C ASN A 145 17.91 17.43 -12.51
N THR A 146 17.05 17.08 -13.48
CA THR A 146 15.67 17.62 -13.50
C THR A 146 14.53 16.60 -13.56
N ARG A 147 14.84 15.30 -13.40
CA ARG A 147 13.83 14.24 -13.18
C ARG A 147 13.73 13.80 -11.72
N THR A 148 13.58 14.74 -10.78
CA THR A 148 12.77 14.44 -9.59
C THR A 148 11.28 14.46 -9.96
N THR A 149 10.88 13.59 -10.91
CA THR A 149 9.57 12.95 -10.78
C THR A 149 9.70 12.03 -9.59
N PHE A 150 9.58 12.62 -8.39
CA PHE A 150 9.36 11.86 -7.19
C PHE A 150 8.07 11.10 -7.41
N ARG A 151 8.20 9.88 -7.95
CA ARG A 151 7.22 8.80 -7.89
C ARG A 151 7.18 8.40 -6.43
N MET A 152 6.65 9.30 -5.58
CA MET A 152 6.43 9.02 -4.18
C MET A 152 5.49 7.82 -4.15
N PRO A 153 5.88 6.70 -3.54
CA PRO A 153 4.99 5.56 -3.43
C PRO A 153 3.76 6.01 -2.61
N LEU A 154 2.68 6.28 -3.32
CA LEU A 154 1.30 6.42 -2.85
C LEU A 154 0.84 5.07 -2.28
N LYS A 155 1.50 4.62 -1.21
CA LYS A 155 1.20 3.34 -0.57
C LYS A 155 0.22 3.57 0.57
N ILE A 156 -0.92 2.91 0.45
CA ILE A 156 -2.14 3.04 1.27
C ILE A 156 -1.99 2.34 2.63
N ARG A 157 -1.05 1.39 2.77
CA ARG A 157 -0.89 0.50 3.94
C ARG A 157 0.49 0.61 4.58
N LYS A 158 0.93 1.83 4.89
CA LYS A 158 2.28 2.08 5.44
C LYS A 158 2.38 1.90 6.96
N MET A 159 1.26 1.85 7.69
CA MET A 159 1.26 1.64 9.14
C MET A 159 1.47 0.18 9.55
N LYS A 160 1.18 -0.78 8.66
CA LYS A 160 1.38 -2.23 8.90
C LYS A 160 2.86 -2.66 8.94
N LEU A 161 3.77 -1.80 8.47
CA LEU A 161 5.19 -2.13 8.44
C LEU A 161 5.79 -2.06 9.86
N PRO A 162 6.69 -2.99 10.23
CA PRO A 162 7.33 -2.99 11.55
C PRO A 162 8.08 -1.67 11.80
N GLY A 163 8.16 -1.26 13.08
CA GLY A 163 8.86 -0.03 13.50
C GLY A 163 8.04 1.26 13.32
N ARG A 164 6.70 1.19 13.35
CA ARG A 164 5.80 2.35 13.14
C ARG A 164 4.65 2.48 14.15
N GLU A 165 4.73 1.77 15.26
CA GLU A 165 3.68 1.71 16.29
C GLU A 165 3.47 3.07 16.98
N ASN A 166 4.55 3.78 17.32
CA ASN A 166 4.49 5.05 18.04
C ASN A 166 4.47 6.29 17.12
N LYS A 167 4.24 6.10 15.82
CA LYS A 167 4.30 7.19 14.84
C LYS A 167 2.93 7.81 14.61
N THR A 168 2.93 9.13 14.39
CA THR A 168 1.70 9.86 14.09
C THR A 168 1.27 9.62 12.65
N ALA A 169 0.07 9.09 12.43
CA ALA A 169 -0.50 8.90 11.10
C ALA A 169 -1.06 10.23 10.56
N VAL A 170 -0.48 10.77 9.49
CA VAL A 170 -0.85 12.07 8.93
C VAL A 170 -1.62 11.90 7.62
N VAL A 171 -2.81 12.47 7.54
CA VAL A 171 -3.70 12.40 6.37
C VAL A 171 -4.16 13.80 5.98
N VAL A 172 -3.69 14.29 4.83
CA VAL A 172 -4.23 15.54 4.26
C VAL A 172 -5.54 15.24 3.54
N GLY A 173 -6.61 15.06 4.32
CA GLY A 173 -7.92 14.64 3.84
C GLY A 173 -8.88 14.30 4.97
N THR A 174 -9.92 13.54 4.64
CA THR A 174 -10.93 13.08 5.61
C THR A 174 -10.64 11.67 6.07
N ILE A 175 -10.70 11.43 7.38
CA ILE A 175 -10.70 10.09 7.98
C ILE A 175 -12.15 9.64 8.16
N THR A 176 -12.47 8.45 7.66
CA THR A 176 -13.81 7.86 7.71
C THR A 176 -13.82 6.58 8.55
N ASP A 177 -14.95 6.33 9.22
CA ASP A 177 -15.19 5.09 9.96
C ASP A 177 -15.22 3.86 9.03
N ASP A 178 -14.90 2.68 9.56
CA ASP A 178 -15.11 1.40 8.90
C ASP A 178 -15.75 0.43 9.89
N VAL A 179 -17.05 0.16 9.68
CA VAL A 179 -17.87 -0.65 10.59
C VAL A 179 -17.38 -2.11 10.66
N ARG A 180 -16.67 -2.57 9.63
CA ARG A 180 -16.17 -3.96 9.55
C ARG A 180 -15.01 -4.24 10.49
N VAL A 181 -14.33 -3.19 10.96
CA VAL A 181 -13.31 -3.32 11.99
C VAL A 181 -14.03 -3.26 13.31
N GLN A 182 -13.82 -4.23 14.19
CA GLN A 182 -14.41 -4.24 15.53
C GLN A 182 -13.53 -3.39 16.47
N GLU A 183 -12.25 -3.75 16.57
CA GLU A 183 -11.29 -3.15 17.49
C GLU A 183 -10.39 -2.12 16.79
N VAL A 184 -10.30 -0.93 17.36
CA VAL A 184 -9.42 0.13 16.87
C VAL A 184 -8.23 0.23 17.81
N PRO A 185 -6.98 0.10 17.32
CA PRO A 185 -5.81 0.25 18.18
C PRO A 185 -5.65 1.70 18.63
N LYS A 186 -4.81 1.91 19.66
CA LYS A 186 -4.40 3.24 20.11
C LYS A 186 -3.62 3.93 18.99
N LEU A 187 -4.23 4.94 18.36
CA LEU A 187 -3.64 5.66 17.22
C LEU A 187 -3.47 7.15 17.54
N LYS A 188 -2.31 7.71 17.19
CA LYS A 188 -2.11 9.16 17.09
C LYS A 188 -2.32 9.57 15.62
N VAL A 189 -3.41 10.27 15.33
CA VAL A 189 -3.79 10.64 13.96
C VAL A 189 -3.84 12.16 13.79
N CYS A 190 -3.42 12.66 12.62
CA CYS A 190 -3.59 14.05 12.21
C CYS A 190 -4.35 14.10 10.89
N ALA A 191 -5.44 14.87 10.83
CA ALA A 191 -6.22 15.01 9.60
C ALA A 191 -6.88 16.39 9.46
N LEU A 192 -7.37 16.70 8.26
CA LEU A 192 -8.16 17.91 8.03
C LEU A 192 -9.55 17.75 8.62
N ARG A 193 -10.13 16.56 8.49
CA ARG A 193 -11.47 16.24 9.00
C ARG A 193 -11.52 14.78 9.46
N VAL A 194 -12.25 14.52 10.53
CA VAL A 194 -12.55 13.17 11.02
C VAL A 194 -14.07 13.06 11.12
N THR A 195 -14.66 11.98 10.63
CA THR A 195 -16.11 11.76 10.77
C THR A 195 -16.48 11.50 12.24
N SER A 196 -17.70 11.86 12.65
CA SER A 196 -18.17 11.72 14.05
C SER A 196 -17.93 10.31 14.61
N ARG A 197 -18.41 9.27 13.91
CA ARG A 197 -18.19 7.86 14.30
C ARG A 197 -16.72 7.50 14.45
N ALA A 198 -15.88 7.95 13.51
CA ALA A 198 -14.45 7.67 13.57
C ALA A 198 -13.79 8.38 14.76
N ARG A 199 -14.21 9.60 15.06
CA ARG A 199 -13.73 10.39 16.20
C ARG A 199 -14.06 9.68 17.51
N THR A 200 -15.31 9.28 17.72
CA THR A 200 -15.73 8.56 18.93
C THR A 200 -14.96 7.27 19.12
N ARG A 201 -14.75 6.49 18.05
CA ARG A 201 -14.03 5.20 18.14
C ARG A 201 -12.54 5.36 18.45
N ILE A 202 -11.87 6.35 17.84
CA ILE A 202 -10.45 6.62 18.13
C ILE A 202 -10.29 7.08 19.57
N LEU A 203 -11.15 7.98 20.05
CA LEU A 203 -11.08 8.48 21.42
C LEU A 203 -11.43 7.39 22.44
N LYS A 204 -12.42 6.55 22.16
CA LYS A 204 -12.78 5.38 22.99
C LYS A 204 -11.62 4.38 23.11
N ALA A 205 -10.85 4.20 22.03
CA ALA A 205 -9.64 3.38 22.04
C ALA A 205 -8.47 4.01 22.82
N GLY A 206 -8.60 5.26 23.30
CA GLY A 206 -7.51 6.01 23.93
C GLY A 206 -6.51 6.63 22.94
N GLY A 207 -6.91 6.76 21.67
CA GLY A 207 -6.13 7.44 20.64
C GLY A 207 -6.20 8.96 20.73
N LYS A 208 -5.27 9.65 20.06
CA LYS A 208 -5.21 11.12 20.01
C LYS A 208 -5.48 11.61 18.58
N ILE A 209 -6.34 12.63 18.45
CA ILE A 209 -6.65 13.27 17.18
C ILE A 209 -6.06 14.67 17.20
N LEU A 210 -5.19 14.96 16.24
CA LEU A 210 -4.53 16.24 16.07
C LEU A 210 -5.04 16.99 14.84
N THR A 211 -5.03 18.30 14.95
CA THR A 211 -5.11 19.22 13.82
C THR A 211 -3.72 19.48 13.23
N PHE A 212 -3.68 20.11 12.05
CA PHE A 212 -2.42 20.35 11.34
C PHE A 212 -1.57 21.46 11.98
N ASP A 213 -2.21 22.43 12.62
CA ASP A 213 -1.59 23.45 13.46
C ASP A 213 -0.95 22.82 14.71
N GLN A 214 -1.67 21.96 15.44
CA GLN A 214 -1.11 21.21 16.57
C GLN A 214 0.06 20.31 16.15
N LEU A 215 -0.05 19.63 14.99
CA LEU A 215 1.05 18.83 14.46
C LEU A 215 2.29 19.67 14.15
N ALA A 216 2.11 20.91 13.69
CA ALA A 216 3.22 21.81 13.40
C ALA A 216 3.97 22.23 14.67
N LEU A 217 3.27 22.36 15.80
CA LEU A 217 3.86 22.61 17.11
C LEU A 217 4.60 21.35 17.62
N ASP A 218 3.95 20.19 17.58
CA ASP A 218 4.53 18.91 18.03
C ASP A 218 5.76 18.49 17.21
N SER A 219 5.73 18.72 15.90
CA SER A 219 6.69 18.13 14.97
C SER A 219 6.92 19.04 13.75
N PRO A 220 7.61 20.18 13.91
CA PRO A 220 7.78 21.18 12.85
C PRO A 220 8.56 20.64 11.64
N LYS A 221 9.44 19.65 11.84
CA LYS A 221 10.18 18.96 10.75
C LYS A 221 9.45 17.70 10.22
N GLY A 222 8.37 17.26 10.85
CA GLY A 222 7.66 16.02 10.52
C GLY A 222 8.34 14.72 10.99
N ARG A 223 9.23 14.80 11.98
CA ARG A 223 9.86 13.60 12.58
C ARG A 223 8.78 12.74 13.28
N GLY A 224 8.94 11.42 13.26
CA GLY A 224 7.97 10.51 13.90
C GLY A 224 6.59 10.46 13.23
N THR A 225 6.45 10.95 11.99
CA THR A 225 5.17 10.94 11.26
C THR A 225 5.18 9.92 10.12
N VAL A 226 3.99 9.40 9.79
CA VAL A 226 3.76 8.57 8.61
C VAL A 226 2.70 9.24 7.76
N LEU A 227 3.13 9.82 6.64
CA LEU A 227 2.22 10.46 5.71
C LEU A 227 1.48 9.42 4.85
N LEU A 228 0.17 9.36 5.00
CA LEU A 228 -0.71 8.40 4.32
C LEU A 228 -1.52 9.07 3.21
N SER A 229 -2.08 8.27 2.31
CA SER A 229 -2.98 8.73 1.25
C SER A 229 -4.06 7.69 0.99
N GLY A 230 -5.30 8.15 0.81
CA GLY A 230 -6.41 7.28 0.42
C GLY A 230 -6.27 6.75 -1.02
N PRO A 231 -7.09 5.75 -1.40
CA PRO A 231 -7.09 5.19 -2.75
C PRO A 231 -7.62 6.21 -3.76
N ARG A 232 -6.74 6.80 -4.57
CA ARG A 232 -7.16 7.76 -5.60
C ARG A 232 -7.99 7.12 -6.71
N LYS A 233 -7.57 5.94 -7.18
CA LYS A 233 -8.21 5.20 -8.29
C LYS A 233 -9.42 4.34 -7.87
N GLY A 234 -9.80 4.34 -6.59
CA GLY A 234 -10.93 3.54 -6.08
C GLY A 234 -12.31 4.13 -6.40
N ARG A 235 -12.49 4.75 -7.58
CA ARG A 235 -13.72 5.46 -7.98
C ARG A 235 -14.29 4.85 -9.24
N GLU A 236 -15.60 5.00 -9.43
CA GLU A 236 -16.30 4.49 -10.61
C GLU A 236 -15.77 5.08 -11.92
N VAL A 237 -15.47 6.38 -11.95
CA VAL A 237 -14.93 7.05 -13.14
C VAL A 237 -13.69 6.34 -13.69
N TYR A 238 -12.80 5.83 -12.83
CA TYR A 238 -11.60 5.10 -13.26
C TYR A 238 -11.90 3.71 -13.84
N ARG A 239 -13.10 3.16 -13.63
CA ARG A 239 -13.54 1.92 -14.29
C ARG A 239 -13.90 2.14 -15.76
N HIS A 240 -14.28 3.37 -16.13
CA HIS A 240 -14.62 3.76 -17.49
C HIS A 240 -13.41 4.31 -18.27
N PHE A 241 -12.31 4.62 -17.59
CA PHE A 241 -11.08 5.08 -18.22
C PHE A 241 -10.24 3.89 -18.68
N GLY A 242 -9.48 4.09 -19.76
CA GLY A 242 -8.56 3.10 -20.31
C GLY A 242 -8.81 2.88 -21.81
N LYS A 243 -8.47 1.68 -22.28
CA LYS A 243 -8.77 1.26 -23.66
C LYS A 243 -10.30 1.23 -23.87
N ALA A 244 -10.75 1.47 -25.10
CA ALA A 244 -12.19 1.47 -25.38
C ALA A 244 -12.81 0.09 -25.07
N PRO A 245 -14.04 0.02 -24.50
CA PRO A 245 -14.67 -1.23 -24.02
C PRO A 245 -14.92 -2.33 -25.07
N GLY A 246 -14.76 -2.02 -26.36
CA GLY A 246 -14.89 -2.98 -27.47
C GLY A 246 -13.55 -3.46 -28.02
N THR A 247 -12.43 -2.99 -27.50
CA THR A 247 -11.11 -3.46 -27.92
C THR A 247 -10.76 -4.79 -27.24
N PRO A 248 -10.04 -5.70 -27.93
CA PRO A 248 -9.65 -6.97 -27.35
C PRO A 248 -8.87 -6.80 -26.03
N HIS A 249 -9.14 -7.69 -25.07
CA HIS A 249 -8.51 -7.68 -23.74
C HIS A 249 -8.75 -6.39 -22.92
N SER A 250 -9.78 -5.60 -23.27
CA SER A 250 -10.18 -4.46 -22.45
C SER A 250 -11.18 -4.88 -21.37
N HIS A 251 -10.93 -4.41 -20.14
CA HIS A 251 -11.84 -4.60 -19.00
C HIS A 251 -12.56 -3.30 -18.60
N THR A 252 -12.56 -2.32 -19.49
CA THR A 252 -13.17 -1.01 -19.27
C THR A 252 -14.68 -1.16 -19.20
N LYS A 253 -15.29 -0.62 -18.15
CA LYS A 253 -16.74 -0.61 -17.97
C LYS A 253 -17.37 0.30 -19.05
N PRO A 254 -18.33 -0.17 -19.86
CA PRO A 254 -19.06 0.69 -20.79
C PRO A 254 -20.01 1.63 -20.05
N TYR A 255 -20.32 2.76 -20.67
CA TYR A 255 -21.36 3.68 -20.19
C TYR A 255 -22.72 3.19 -20.67
N VAL A 256 -23.50 2.59 -19.77
CA VAL A 256 -24.82 2.02 -20.07
C VAL A 256 -25.84 2.64 -19.12
N ARG A 257 -27.00 3.05 -19.65
CA ARG A 257 -28.09 3.67 -18.85
C ARG A 257 -28.64 2.72 -17.79
N SER A 258 -28.82 1.44 -18.13
CA SER A 258 -29.39 0.43 -17.24
C SER A 258 -28.62 -0.88 -17.35
N LYS A 259 -28.57 -1.64 -16.25
CA LYS A 259 -27.90 -2.95 -16.22
C LYS A 259 -28.94 -4.06 -16.35
N GLY A 260 -28.77 -4.95 -17.31
CA GLY A 260 -29.68 -6.08 -17.51
C GLY A 260 -29.31 -6.93 -18.73
N ARG A 261 -30.03 -8.05 -18.94
CA ARG A 261 -29.81 -8.94 -20.10
C ARG A 261 -29.95 -8.22 -21.43
N LYS A 262 -30.88 -7.25 -21.52
CA LYS A 262 -31.21 -6.52 -22.75
C LYS A 262 -30.23 -5.39 -23.09
N PHE A 263 -29.31 -5.01 -22.19
CA PHE A 263 -28.43 -3.86 -22.38
C PHE A 263 -26.98 -4.30 -22.63
N GLU A 264 -26.46 -4.05 -23.84
CA GLU A 264 -25.06 -4.26 -24.25
C GLU A 264 -24.45 -5.64 -23.90
N ARG A 265 -25.22 -6.72 -24.05
CA ARG A 265 -24.80 -8.10 -23.76
C ARG A 265 -24.90 -9.08 -24.92
N ALA A 266 -25.31 -8.61 -26.11
CA ALA A 266 -25.53 -9.41 -27.31
C ALA A 266 -24.26 -9.47 -28.19
N ARG A 267 -24.34 -8.90 -29.41
CA ARG A 267 -23.23 -8.89 -30.37
C ARG A 267 -21.97 -8.23 -29.78
N GLY A 268 -20.81 -8.84 -30.03
CA GLY A 268 -19.51 -8.35 -29.56
C GLY A 268 -19.15 -8.71 -28.12
N ARG A 269 -20.05 -9.35 -27.36
CA ARG A 269 -19.79 -9.83 -25.99
C ARG A 269 -19.80 -11.36 -25.87
N ARG A 270 -20.29 -12.06 -26.88
CA ARG A 270 -20.47 -13.53 -26.89
C ARG A 270 -20.20 -14.07 -28.28
N ALA A 271 -19.56 -15.22 -28.36
CA ALA A 271 -19.23 -15.87 -29.63
C ALA A 271 -20.48 -16.22 -30.45
N SER A 272 -21.58 -16.59 -29.79
CA SER A 272 -22.84 -16.96 -30.44
C SER A 272 -23.59 -15.83 -31.16
N ARG A 273 -23.13 -14.57 -31.05
CA ARG A 273 -23.74 -13.41 -31.72
C ARG A 273 -22.66 -12.64 -32.48
N GLY A 274 -22.24 -13.18 -33.62
CA GLY A 274 -21.29 -12.57 -34.55
C GLY A 274 -19.83 -12.75 -34.13
N TYR A 275 -19.42 -12.18 -33.00
CA TYR A 275 -18.04 -12.27 -32.52
C TYR A 275 -17.93 -11.98 -31.02
N LYS A 276 -16.79 -12.38 -30.42
CA LYS A 276 -16.38 -12.01 -29.07
C LYS A 276 -14.99 -11.37 -29.14
N ASN A 277 -14.91 -10.10 -28.76
CA ASN A 277 -13.65 -9.37 -28.61
C ASN A 277 -13.02 -9.60 -27.24
#